data_AF-A0A7W0WWA8-F1
#
_entry.id   AF-A0A7W0WWA8-F1
#
_cell.length_a   1.000
_cell.length_b   1.000
_cell.length_c   1.000
_cell.angle_alpha   90.00
_cell.angle_beta   90.00
_cell.angle_gamma   90.00
#
_symmetry.space_group_name_H-M   'P 1'
#
loop_
_entity.id
_entity.type
_entity.pdbx_description
1 polymer ?
#
loop_
_entity_poly.entity_id
_entity_poly.type
_entity_poly.pdbx_seq_one_letter_code
_entity_poly.pdbx_strand_id
1 'polypeptide(L)'
;MKFVLVLACLVGCYSPSVRDCTVSCANPNDCAGDQVCTTDGWCAAPETACMGVAPDSSMATSDGSIDARPLCELGCPNGTCVGGVCVIDCSATGSCTQDFTCPQNIPCRVVCGDQACTNKVACGLASSCEVQCNGINACADEIVCGVAPCDVTCAGAASCKKRVKCKEACSCDVACTGTGSCAETPECPL
;
A
#
# COMPACT_ATOMS: atom_id res chain seq x y z
N MET A 1 -25.18 13.46 -57.07
CA MET A 1 -25.08 12.03 -56.69
C MET A 1 -25.22 11.96 -55.17
N LYS A 2 -26.34 11.40 -54.66
CA LYS A 2 -26.65 11.30 -53.22
C LYS A 2 -26.18 9.93 -52.71
N PHE A 3 -25.21 9.90 -51.80
CA PHE A 3 -24.80 8.69 -51.10
C PHE A 3 -25.71 8.48 -49.89
N VAL A 4 -26.52 7.41 -49.93
CA VAL A 4 -27.32 6.94 -48.80
C VAL A 4 -26.44 5.99 -47.99
N LEU A 5 -26.10 6.38 -46.78
CA LEU A 5 -25.26 5.62 -45.86
C LEU A 5 -26.19 4.78 -44.97
N VAL A 6 -26.29 3.49 -45.27
CA VAL A 6 -27.09 2.51 -44.53
C VAL A 6 -26.29 2.07 -43.31
N LEU A 7 -26.67 2.56 -42.13
CA LEU A 7 -26.09 2.17 -40.85
C LEU A 7 -26.80 0.90 -40.35
N ALA A 8 -26.17 -0.26 -40.55
CA ALA A 8 -26.66 -1.53 -40.02
C ALA A 8 -26.28 -1.66 -38.53
N CYS A 9 -27.23 -1.41 -37.64
CA CYS A 9 -27.07 -1.71 -36.22
C CYS A 9 -27.16 -3.23 -36.02
N LEU A 10 -26.00 -3.88 -35.88
CA LEU A 10 -25.90 -5.26 -35.40
C LEU A 10 -26.25 -5.27 -33.91
N VAL A 11 -27.52 -5.51 -33.59
CA VAL A 11 -27.98 -5.77 -32.22
C VAL A 11 -27.54 -7.18 -31.84
N GLY A 12 -26.28 -7.31 -31.40
CA GLY A 12 -25.79 -8.56 -30.83
C GLY A 12 -26.50 -8.79 -29.49
N CYS A 13 -27.37 -9.80 -29.42
CA CYS A 13 -27.93 -10.27 -28.17
C CYS A 13 -26.76 -10.76 -27.30
N TYR A 14 -26.31 -9.91 -26.38
CA TYR A 14 -25.41 -10.32 -25.32
C TYR A 14 -26.21 -11.21 -24.37
N SER A 15 -26.06 -12.52 -24.53
CA SER A 15 -26.61 -13.53 -23.62
C SER A 15 -25.48 -13.99 -22.70
N PRO A 16 -25.17 -13.27 -21.60
CA PRO A 16 -24.23 -13.78 -20.64
C PRO A 16 -24.80 -15.06 -20.05
N SER A 17 -24.01 -16.13 -20.06
CA SER A 17 -24.31 -17.35 -19.32
C SER A 17 -24.22 -17.00 -17.83
N VAL A 18 -25.33 -16.55 -17.25
CA VAL A 18 -25.39 -16.22 -15.82
C VAL A 18 -25.20 -17.53 -15.07
N ARG A 19 -24.21 -17.59 -14.18
CA ARG A 19 -23.96 -18.79 -13.38
C ARG A 19 -25.14 -19.03 -12.46
N ASP A 20 -25.60 -20.28 -12.38
CA ASP A 20 -26.68 -20.68 -11.47
C ASP A 20 -26.37 -20.25 -10.02
N CYS A 21 -27.41 -19.90 -9.26
CA CYS A 21 -27.34 -19.50 -7.86
C CYS A 21 -26.62 -18.17 -7.56
N THR A 22 -26.52 -17.24 -8.51
CA THR A 22 -25.93 -15.90 -8.29
C THR A 22 -26.94 -14.74 -8.26
N VAL A 23 -28.18 -14.99 -8.69
CA VAL A 23 -29.24 -13.98 -8.74
C VAL A 23 -30.33 -14.37 -7.75
N SER A 24 -30.62 -13.47 -6.81
CA SER A 24 -31.71 -13.63 -5.85
C SER A 24 -33.06 -13.31 -6.51
N CYS A 25 -34.11 -14.02 -6.14
CA CYS A 25 -35.46 -13.85 -6.66
C CYS A 25 -36.51 -13.87 -5.55
N ALA A 26 -37.60 -13.13 -5.75
CA ALA A 26 -38.78 -13.17 -4.90
C ALA A 26 -39.97 -13.86 -5.60
N ASN A 27 -39.99 -13.82 -6.94
CA ASN A 27 -41.02 -14.42 -7.78
C ASN A 27 -40.39 -15.21 -8.95
N PRO A 28 -41.14 -16.16 -9.55
CA PRO A 28 -40.64 -16.95 -10.69
C PRO A 28 -40.21 -16.12 -11.91
N ASN A 29 -40.79 -14.93 -12.11
CA ASN A 29 -40.49 -14.05 -13.24
C ASN A 29 -39.21 -13.22 -13.05
N ASP A 30 -38.55 -13.29 -11.89
CA ASP A 30 -37.31 -12.56 -11.62
C ASP A 30 -36.09 -13.26 -12.24
N CYS A 31 -36.24 -14.53 -12.62
CA CYS A 31 -35.19 -15.35 -13.21
C CYS A 31 -35.17 -15.26 -14.74
N ALA A 32 -33.98 -15.30 -15.33
CA ALA A 32 -33.81 -15.19 -16.77
C ALA A 32 -33.77 -16.58 -17.43
N GLY A 33 -34.35 -16.67 -18.63
CA GLY A 33 -34.34 -17.92 -19.43
C GLY A 33 -35.17 -19.02 -18.80
N ASP A 34 -34.63 -20.23 -18.75
CA ASP A 34 -35.30 -21.43 -18.23
C ASP A 34 -35.03 -21.68 -16.74
N GLN A 35 -34.52 -20.66 -16.01
CA GLN A 35 -34.27 -20.75 -14.58
C GLN A 35 -35.57 -20.62 -13.78
N VAL A 36 -35.64 -21.34 -12.66
CA VAL A 36 -36.73 -21.28 -11.69
C VAL A 36 -36.26 -20.65 -10.39
N CYS A 37 -37.12 -19.86 -9.77
CA CYS A 37 -36.86 -19.34 -8.43
C CYS A 37 -37.02 -20.48 -7.43
N THR A 38 -35.89 -20.93 -6.87
CA THR A 38 -35.85 -22.00 -5.87
C THR A 38 -36.45 -21.54 -4.55
N THR A 39 -36.81 -22.50 -3.68
CA THR A 39 -37.33 -22.21 -2.33
C THR A 39 -36.35 -21.42 -1.46
N ASP A 40 -35.05 -21.48 -1.80
CA ASP A 40 -33.98 -20.75 -1.13
C ASP A 40 -33.85 -19.29 -1.60
N GLY A 41 -34.70 -18.85 -2.55
CA GLY A 41 -34.73 -17.47 -3.05
C GLY A 41 -33.69 -17.16 -4.11
N TRP A 42 -33.20 -18.17 -4.84
CA TRP A 42 -32.19 -18.03 -5.89
C TRP A 42 -32.65 -18.61 -7.22
N CYS A 43 -32.23 -17.98 -8.31
CA CYS A 43 -32.45 -18.47 -9.68
C CYS A 43 -31.46 -19.58 -10.03
N ALA A 44 -31.98 -20.73 -10.44
CA ALA A 44 -31.19 -21.86 -10.94
C ALA A 44 -31.98 -22.70 -11.95
N ALA A 45 -31.27 -23.52 -12.73
CA ALA A 45 -31.91 -24.51 -13.58
C ALA A 45 -32.80 -25.49 -12.77
N PRO A 46 -33.87 -26.06 -13.36
CA PRO A 46 -34.86 -26.86 -12.62
C PRO A 46 -34.31 -28.10 -11.90
N GLU A 47 -33.16 -28.60 -12.35
CA GLU A 47 -32.48 -29.78 -11.80
C GLU A 47 -31.31 -29.43 -10.86
N THR A 48 -31.00 -28.14 -10.70
CA THR A 48 -29.88 -27.66 -9.89
C THR A 48 -30.40 -27.13 -8.56
N ALA A 49 -30.08 -27.83 -7.47
CA ALA A 49 -30.37 -27.35 -6.13
C ALA A 49 -29.26 -26.38 -5.67
N CYS A 50 -29.62 -25.15 -5.30
CA CYS A 50 -28.71 -24.17 -4.68
C CYS A 50 -28.39 -24.50 -3.21
N MET A 51 -28.27 -25.78 -2.87
CA MET A 51 -28.03 -26.21 -1.50
C MET A 51 -26.61 -25.83 -1.08
N GLY A 52 -26.51 -24.83 -0.21
CA GLY A 52 -25.26 -24.50 0.49
C GLY A 52 -24.53 -23.26 0.01
N VAL A 53 -25.10 -22.47 -0.91
CA VAL A 53 -24.79 -21.04 -0.91
C VAL A 53 -25.49 -20.42 0.29
N ALA A 54 -24.91 -20.65 1.47
CA ALA A 54 -25.16 -19.76 2.60
C ALA A 54 -25.07 -18.34 2.05
N PRO A 55 -26.03 -17.45 2.36
CA PRO A 55 -26.00 -16.10 1.83
C PRO A 55 -24.59 -15.56 2.03
N ASP A 56 -23.95 -15.11 0.94
CA ASP A 56 -22.64 -14.44 0.98
C ASP A 56 -22.67 -13.14 1.83
N SER A 57 -23.75 -12.92 2.58
CA SER A 57 -23.90 -12.02 3.72
C SER A 57 -23.15 -12.47 4.98
N SER A 58 -22.24 -13.44 4.89
CA SER A 58 -21.14 -13.53 5.82
C SER A 58 -19.91 -14.08 5.10
N MET A 59 -19.25 -13.21 4.34
CA MET A 59 -17.85 -12.95 4.67
C MET A 59 -17.78 -12.56 6.16
N ALA A 60 -17.98 -13.54 7.05
CA ALA A 60 -17.00 -13.73 8.09
C ALA A 60 -15.72 -14.02 7.31
N THR A 61 -15.06 -12.95 6.84
CA THR A 61 -13.62 -12.90 7.02
C THR A 61 -13.47 -13.32 8.46
N SER A 62 -13.08 -14.57 8.67
CA SER A 62 -12.40 -14.87 9.89
C SER A 62 -11.32 -13.81 9.92
N ASP A 63 -11.49 -12.81 10.79
CA ASP A 63 -10.43 -11.99 11.33
C ASP A 63 -9.48 -12.89 12.16
N GLY A 64 -9.26 -14.13 11.72
CA GLY A 64 -7.91 -14.63 11.59
C GLY A 64 -7.19 -13.62 10.71
N SER A 65 -6.80 -12.51 11.35
CA SER A 65 -5.69 -11.66 11.01
C SER A 65 -4.77 -12.58 10.24
N ILE A 66 -4.68 -12.40 8.92
CA ILE A 66 -3.52 -12.84 8.16
C ILE A 66 -2.41 -12.27 9.01
N ASP A 67 -1.78 -13.16 9.79
CA ASP A 67 -0.81 -12.77 10.79
C ASP A 67 0.14 -11.89 10.00
N ALA A 68 0.20 -10.57 10.23
CA ALA A 68 0.89 -9.68 9.28
C ALA A 68 2.40 -9.94 9.26
N ARG A 69 2.84 -10.84 10.14
CA ARG A 69 4.21 -11.29 10.38
C ARG A 69 4.92 -11.84 9.14
N PRO A 70 4.38 -12.79 8.32
CA PRO A 70 5.08 -13.32 7.16
C PRO A 70 5.34 -12.26 6.09
N LEU A 71 4.45 -11.27 5.94
CA LEU A 71 4.61 -10.23 4.91
C LEU A 71 5.75 -9.28 5.24
N CYS A 72 5.87 -8.89 6.51
CA CYS A 72 6.94 -8.00 6.95
C CYS A 72 8.30 -8.71 7.01
N GLU A 73 8.35 -9.97 7.46
CA GLU A 73 9.57 -10.79 7.44
C GLU A 73 10.11 -11.01 6.02
N LEU A 74 9.22 -11.27 5.05
CA LEU A 74 9.62 -11.42 3.64
C LEU A 74 9.96 -10.07 2.98
N GLY A 75 9.27 -9.01 3.39
CA GLY A 75 9.39 -7.68 2.79
C GLY A 75 10.54 -6.84 3.31
N CYS A 76 11.20 -7.19 4.42
CA CYS A 76 12.22 -6.35 5.07
C CYS A 76 13.65 -6.95 4.94
N PRO A 77 14.25 -7.01 3.73
CA PRO A 77 15.53 -7.69 3.53
C PRO A 77 16.74 -7.00 4.18
N ASN A 78 16.63 -5.70 4.47
CA ASN A 78 17.72 -4.88 5.02
C ASN A 78 17.51 -4.51 6.50
N GLY A 79 16.56 -5.15 7.18
CA GLY A 79 16.20 -4.81 8.56
C GLY A 79 15.63 -5.98 9.33
N THR A 80 15.06 -5.69 10.49
CA THR A 80 14.35 -6.65 11.33
C THR A 80 12.89 -6.26 11.43
N CYS A 81 11.98 -7.20 11.18
CA CYS A 81 10.56 -6.95 11.38
C CYS A 81 10.21 -6.98 12.87
N VAL A 82 9.70 -5.88 13.43
CA VAL A 82 9.27 -5.76 14.82
C VAL A 82 7.86 -5.19 14.85
N GLY A 83 6.87 -5.99 15.27
CA GLY A 83 5.48 -5.53 15.38
C GLY A 83 4.85 -5.07 14.05
N GLY A 84 5.28 -5.65 12.92
CA GLY A 84 4.83 -5.25 11.58
C GLY A 84 5.58 -4.05 10.99
N VAL A 85 6.58 -3.51 11.69
CA VAL A 85 7.45 -2.42 11.23
C VAL A 85 8.79 -2.99 10.79
N CYS A 86 9.25 -2.63 9.60
CA CYS A 86 10.61 -2.91 9.12
C CYS A 86 11.59 -1.94 9.80
N VAL A 87 12.34 -2.42 10.80
CA VAL A 87 13.32 -1.62 11.53
C VAL A 87 14.71 -1.82 10.94
N ILE A 88 15.27 -0.75 10.38
CA ILE A 88 16.65 -0.69 9.88
C ILE A 88 17.48 0.03 10.94
N ASP A 89 18.18 -0.75 11.78
CA ASP A 89 19.03 -0.24 12.85
C ASP A 89 20.48 -0.06 12.37
N CYS A 90 20.85 1.19 12.13
CA CYS A 90 22.19 1.65 11.77
C CYS A 90 22.80 2.48 12.90
N SER A 91 22.48 2.18 14.16
CA SER A 91 22.93 2.94 15.32
C SER A 91 24.44 2.86 15.58
N ALA A 92 25.12 1.81 15.09
CA ALA A 92 26.57 1.71 15.15
C ALA A 92 27.24 2.72 14.19
N THR A 93 28.34 3.32 14.64
CA THR A 93 29.09 4.33 13.88
C THR A 93 29.51 3.82 12.50
N GLY A 94 29.26 4.60 11.45
CA GLY A 94 29.65 4.25 10.09
C GLY A 94 28.84 3.10 9.49
N SER A 95 27.66 2.78 10.02
CA SER A 95 26.80 1.70 9.49
C SER A 95 25.95 2.16 8.32
N CYS A 96 25.46 1.20 7.52
CA CYS A 96 24.54 1.46 6.41
C CYS A 96 25.07 2.49 5.40
N THR A 97 26.32 2.32 4.98
CA THR A 97 27.02 3.21 4.04
C THR A 97 26.62 2.96 2.58
N GLN A 98 25.43 2.45 2.32
CA GLN A 98 24.91 2.19 0.98
C GLN A 98 23.53 2.80 0.86
N ASP A 99 23.10 3.10 -0.37
CA ASP A 99 21.72 3.48 -0.63
C ASP A 99 20.79 2.35 -0.14
N PHE A 100 19.71 2.70 0.54
CA PHE A 100 18.68 1.72 0.87
C PHE A 100 17.28 2.30 0.70
N THR A 101 16.37 1.39 0.38
CA THR A 101 14.98 1.69 0.08
C THR A 101 14.10 0.93 1.06
N CYS A 102 13.22 1.65 1.75
CA CYS A 102 12.19 1.05 2.59
C CYS A 102 11.23 0.22 1.72
N PRO A 103 10.78 -0.94 2.23
CA PRO A 103 9.97 -1.85 1.45
C PRO A 103 8.55 -1.35 1.20
N GLN A 104 7.93 -1.90 0.16
CA GLN A 104 6.59 -1.47 -0.26
C GLN A 104 5.50 -1.88 0.73
N ASN A 105 4.56 -0.98 1.02
CA ASN A 105 3.37 -1.20 1.85
C ASN A 105 3.65 -1.66 3.30
N ILE A 106 4.87 -1.49 3.80
CA ILE A 106 5.26 -1.85 5.16
C ILE A 106 5.75 -0.59 5.87
N PRO A 107 5.33 -0.32 7.13
CA PRO A 107 5.89 0.77 7.92
C PRO A 107 7.40 0.60 8.07
N CYS A 108 8.17 1.64 7.81
CA CYS A 108 9.62 1.59 7.86
C CYS A 108 10.16 2.52 8.93
N ARG A 109 11.06 2.03 9.78
CA ARG A 109 11.74 2.83 10.78
C ARG A 109 13.25 2.69 10.62
N VAL A 110 13.92 3.82 10.45
CA VAL A 110 15.36 3.90 10.23
C VAL A 110 16.01 4.63 11.39
N VAL A 111 17.03 4.04 12.00
CA VAL A 111 17.78 4.66 13.10
C VAL A 111 19.24 4.78 12.70
N CYS A 112 19.77 5.99 12.57
CA CYS A 112 21.12 6.27 12.10
C CYS A 112 21.98 6.87 13.23
N GLY A 113 23.08 6.19 13.56
CA GLY A 113 24.11 6.66 14.48
C GLY A 113 25.14 7.58 13.82
N ASP A 114 26.29 7.78 14.48
CA ASP A 114 27.34 8.69 13.99
C ASP A 114 27.88 8.24 12.64
N GLN A 115 27.93 9.16 11.66
CA GLN A 115 28.40 8.86 10.31
C GLN A 115 27.67 7.67 9.67
N ALA A 116 26.47 7.34 10.12
CA ALA A 116 25.65 6.27 9.56
C ALA A 116 24.69 6.81 8.51
N CYS A 117 24.21 5.94 7.63
CA CYS A 117 23.27 6.31 6.56
C CYS A 117 23.83 7.47 5.72
N THR A 118 25.12 7.42 5.36
CA THR A 118 25.82 8.51 4.65
C THR A 118 25.39 8.66 3.20
N ASN A 119 24.60 7.72 2.71
CA ASN A 119 24.06 7.65 1.36
C ASN A 119 22.53 7.87 1.38
N LYS A 120 21.87 7.72 0.22
CA LYS A 120 20.46 8.07 0.07
C LYS A 120 19.54 7.16 0.92
N VAL A 121 18.61 7.78 1.66
CA VAL A 121 17.52 7.09 2.36
C VAL A 121 16.22 7.27 1.56
N ALA A 122 15.69 6.19 0.98
CA ALA A 122 14.49 6.25 0.15
C ALA A 122 13.28 5.59 0.84
N CYS A 123 12.30 6.39 1.25
CA CYS A 123 11.05 5.94 1.88
C CYS A 123 9.92 5.63 0.88
N GLY A 124 10.17 5.82 -0.42
CA GLY A 124 9.20 5.93 -1.53
C GLY A 124 7.95 5.05 -1.48
N LEU A 125 8.11 3.79 -1.10
CA LEU A 125 7.09 2.76 -1.23
C LEU A 125 6.49 2.32 0.12
N ALA A 126 7.03 2.79 1.24
CA ALA A 126 6.57 2.43 2.57
C ALA A 126 5.15 2.95 2.84
N SER A 127 4.40 2.29 3.72
CA SER A 127 3.07 2.77 4.15
C SER A 127 3.14 3.89 5.21
N SER A 128 4.29 4.00 5.88
CA SER A 128 4.76 5.15 6.66
C SER A 128 6.28 5.08 6.78
N CYS A 129 6.96 6.22 6.96
CA CYS A 129 8.41 6.24 7.13
C CYS A 129 8.81 7.11 8.32
N GLU A 130 9.55 6.52 9.26
CA GLU A 130 10.20 7.23 10.36
C GLU A 130 11.71 7.18 10.16
N VAL A 131 12.38 8.33 10.11
CA VAL A 131 13.83 8.44 9.96
C VAL A 131 14.42 9.21 11.14
N GLN A 132 15.26 8.55 11.92
CA GLN A 132 15.93 9.12 13.09
C GLN A 132 17.44 9.27 12.84
N CYS A 133 17.88 10.48 12.51
CA CYS A 133 19.28 10.83 12.28
C CYS A 133 19.90 11.35 13.59
N ASN A 134 20.24 10.43 14.49
CA ASN A 134 20.66 10.73 15.86
C ASN A 134 22.14 11.10 15.97
N GLY A 135 22.98 10.54 15.11
CA GLY A 135 24.43 10.76 15.18
C GLY A 135 24.94 11.97 14.41
N ILE A 136 26.16 12.38 14.73
CA ILE A 136 26.89 13.45 14.03
C ILE A 136 27.06 13.05 12.57
N ASN A 137 26.71 13.95 11.65
CA ASN A 137 26.70 13.70 10.20
C ASN A 137 25.89 12.45 9.78
N ALA A 138 24.93 12.01 10.59
CA ALA A 138 23.98 10.97 10.18
C ALA A 138 23.11 11.48 9.03
N CYS A 139 22.71 10.59 8.12
CA CYS A 139 21.87 10.96 6.97
C CYS A 139 22.53 12.10 6.16
N ALA A 140 23.81 11.92 5.82
CA ALA A 140 24.62 12.97 5.21
C ALA A 140 24.19 13.31 3.77
N ASP A 141 23.51 12.37 3.09
CA ASP A 141 22.93 12.58 1.77
C ASP A 141 21.42 12.89 1.85
N GLU A 142 20.72 12.83 0.72
CA GLU A 142 19.29 13.12 0.64
C GLU A 142 18.43 12.06 1.32
N ILE A 143 17.36 12.54 1.97
CA ILE A 143 16.24 11.72 2.42
C ILE A 143 15.10 11.97 1.44
N VAL A 144 14.59 10.91 0.82
CA VAL A 144 13.48 11.00 -0.15
C VAL A 144 12.25 10.34 0.45
N CYS A 145 11.32 11.17 0.93
CA CYS A 145 10.01 10.72 1.37
C CYS A 145 9.17 10.27 0.16
N GLY A 146 8.37 9.22 0.36
CA GLY A 146 7.45 8.70 -0.64
C GLY A 146 6.09 9.38 -0.59
N VAL A 147 5.05 8.65 -1.02
CA VAL A 147 3.66 9.14 -1.00
C VAL A 147 2.99 9.08 0.38
N ALA A 148 3.52 8.27 1.28
CA ALA A 148 3.02 8.03 2.62
C ALA A 148 3.46 9.12 3.63
N PRO A 149 2.92 9.13 4.85
CA PRO A 149 3.41 10.00 5.92
C PRO A 149 4.90 9.75 6.19
N CYS A 150 5.65 10.83 6.36
CA CYS A 150 7.09 10.81 6.56
C CYS A 150 7.48 11.69 7.76
N ASP A 151 8.05 11.07 8.78
CA ASP A 151 8.54 11.72 9.99
C ASP A 151 10.07 11.67 10.00
N VAL A 152 10.73 12.82 9.93
CA VAL A 152 12.19 12.94 9.87
C VAL A 152 12.71 13.74 11.05
N THR A 153 13.53 13.11 11.89
CA THR A 153 14.18 13.76 13.03
C THR A 153 15.68 13.85 12.82
N CYS A 154 16.19 15.07 12.74
CA CYS A 154 17.60 15.41 12.54
C CYS A 154 18.18 15.95 13.86
N ALA A 155 18.51 15.03 14.78
CA ALA A 155 18.98 15.35 16.13
C ALA A 155 20.50 15.49 16.23
N GLY A 156 21.25 14.78 15.39
CA GLY A 156 22.71 14.86 15.37
C GLY A 156 23.23 16.17 14.79
N ALA A 157 24.41 16.60 15.24
CA ALA A 157 25.07 17.77 14.66
C ALA A 157 25.41 17.53 13.18
N ALA A 158 25.12 18.51 12.32
CA ALA A 158 25.23 18.40 10.86
C ALA A 158 24.52 17.17 10.25
N SER A 159 23.52 16.61 10.95
CA SER A 159 22.64 15.57 10.39
C SER A 159 21.71 16.17 9.32
N CYS A 160 21.25 15.33 8.39
CA CYS A 160 20.39 15.78 7.29
C CYS A 160 21.00 17.00 6.57
N LYS A 161 22.30 16.90 6.27
CA LYS A 161 23.07 18.03 5.74
C LYS A 161 22.55 18.48 4.37
N LYS A 162 22.10 17.52 3.57
CA LYS A 162 21.42 17.78 2.30
C LYS A 162 19.91 17.87 2.50
N ARG A 163 19.18 18.19 1.43
CA ARG A 163 17.72 18.29 1.40
C ARG A 163 16.98 17.02 1.87
N VAL A 164 15.93 17.25 2.65
CA VAL A 164 14.83 16.30 2.86
C VAL A 164 13.76 16.58 1.79
N LYS A 165 13.48 15.62 0.92
CA LYS A 165 12.48 15.76 -0.16
C LYS A 165 11.15 15.17 0.28
N CYS A 166 10.19 16.02 0.60
CA CYS A 166 8.84 15.62 0.97
C CYS A 166 7.78 15.91 -0.10
N LYS A 167 8.18 16.33 -1.31
CA LYS A 167 7.25 16.81 -2.35
C LYS A 167 6.10 15.85 -2.65
N GLU A 168 6.33 14.54 -2.57
CA GLU A 168 5.32 13.52 -2.89
C GLU A 168 4.54 13.03 -1.66
N ALA A 169 4.98 13.37 -0.44
CA ALA A 169 4.41 12.87 0.80
C ALA A 169 3.06 13.51 1.11
N CYS A 170 2.10 12.69 1.55
CA CYS A 170 0.79 13.19 2.00
C CYS A 170 0.86 13.99 3.31
N SER A 171 1.88 13.72 4.14
CA SER A 171 2.25 14.49 5.33
C SER A 171 3.76 14.38 5.50
N CYS A 172 4.41 15.49 5.87
CA CYS A 172 5.83 15.47 6.18
C CYS A 172 6.15 16.36 7.37
N ASP A 173 6.69 15.74 8.40
CA ASP A 173 7.12 16.41 9.62
C ASP A 173 8.65 16.30 9.71
N VAL A 174 9.33 17.44 9.65
CA VAL A 174 10.80 17.51 9.70
C VAL A 174 11.23 18.31 10.92
N ALA A 175 11.88 17.63 11.87
CA ALA A 175 12.36 18.22 13.11
C ALA A 175 13.89 18.33 13.12
N CYS A 176 14.40 19.56 13.03
CA CYS A 176 15.84 19.86 12.99
C CYS A 176 16.26 20.41 14.36
N THR A 177 16.86 19.56 15.20
CA THR A 177 17.23 19.93 16.58
C THR A 177 18.75 19.95 16.81
N GLY A 178 19.51 19.27 15.96
CA GLY A 178 20.97 19.28 16.02
C GLY A 178 21.60 20.58 15.49
N THR A 179 22.76 20.96 16.00
CA THR A 179 23.51 22.13 15.50
C THR A 179 23.87 21.95 14.03
N GLY A 180 23.46 22.88 13.18
CA GLY A 180 23.69 22.80 11.73
C GLY A 180 22.94 21.63 11.06
N SER A 181 21.96 21.04 11.73
CA SER A 181 21.02 20.11 11.10
C SER A 181 20.17 20.85 10.06
N CYS A 182 19.75 20.14 9.00
CA CYS A 182 18.95 20.71 7.92
C CYS A 182 19.58 21.98 7.31
N ALA A 183 20.87 21.87 6.96
CA ALA A 183 21.62 22.98 6.37
C ALA A 183 20.99 23.45 5.04
N GLU A 184 20.33 22.53 4.32
CA GLU A 184 19.45 22.82 3.20
C GLU A 184 17.98 22.82 3.65
N THR A 185 17.18 23.76 3.12
CA THR A 185 15.75 23.86 3.42
C THR A 185 15.00 22.60 2.96
N PRO A 186 14.19 21.95 3.82
CA PRO A 186 13.33 20.84 3.41
C PRO A 186 12.34 21.24 2.30
N GLU A 187 12.09 20.32 1.36
CA GLU A 187 11.08 20.50 0.31
C GLU A 187 9.75 19.91 0.78
N CYS A 188 8.91 20.73 1.42
CA CYS A 188 7.59 20.31 1.88
C CYS A 188 6.58 20.16 0.72
N PRO A 189 5.55 19.30 0.87
CA PRO A 189 4.43 19.25 -0.07
C PRO A 189 3.70 20.61 -0.16
N LEU A 190 3.15 20.92 -1.33
CA LEU A 190 2.42 22.16 -1.63
C LEU A 190 0.93 22.05 -1.29
#